data_AF-A0A0C3K1H8-F1
#
_entry.id   AF-A0A0C3K1H8-F1
#
_cell.length_a   1.000
_cell.length_b   1.000
_cell.length_c   1.000
_cell.angle_alpha   90.00
_cell.angle_beta   90.00
_cell.angle_gamma   90.00
#
_symmetry.space_group_name_H-M   'P 1'
#
loop_
_entity.id
_entity.type
_entity.pdbx_description
1 polymer ?
#
loop_
_entity_poly.entity_id
_entity_poly.type
_entity_poly.pdbx_seq_one_letter_code
_entity_poly.pdbx_strand_id
1 'polypeptide(L)'
;VTPRLFRDRSSQIVFETSTEDSLDARHLCSLLNTVMSEGAIGISASYRSNCQLDAIALSSSSRALVVHLTSGDLSLGGNRSKQKRVIYGRNLLQQQILCNANYQKYAFKMDRIAIALYLDMALCIDGAVDMLSVSLSDRRSLQALMDAMGGELTLHKPSVKALFFNNESCSVSDSVLVHQAWAACQAAILPHMAARFQALGSIRTNMIPDEHMEALAKISRDGELLDFLKPLSVKNDVVPEISVKMDKLTLTCGRYPTRIRSSTQQFLQIETQDGIQVPGRAVHVEGREAQIEILSSFDGGEIKSVTTIGKADLTSAEACRERVILSILKGESALLSHPFFKAIWLPKHPIWWMPSGHLTPKIPISCVNLKVNLSQARAIEKILSFSGTDRVVLIQGPPGTGKTTVITAVVTS
;
A
#
# COMPACT_ATOMS: atom_id res chain seq x y z
N VAL A 1 -4.13 -24.58 16.41
CA VAL A 1 -4.09 -25.52 15.27
C VAL A 1 -3.52 -24.77 14.08
N THR A 2 -2.33 -25.14 13.62
CA THR A 2 -1.72 -24.58 12.40
C THR A 2 -2.62 -24.94 11.22
N PRO A 3 -3.23 -23.98 10.51
CA PRO A 3 -4.02 -24.30 9.34
C PRO A 3 -3.11 -25.00 8.32
N ARG A 4 -3.51 -26.18 7.82
CA ARG A 4 -2.83 -26.83 6.69
C ARG A 4 -2.93 -25.88 5.50
N LEU A 5 -1.86 -25.14 5.26
CA LEU A 5 -1.79 -24.13 4.19
C LEU A 5 -1.36 -24.80 2.88
N PHE A 6 -0.28 -25.58 2.93
CA PHE A 6 0.25 -26.39 1.85
C PHE A 6 -0.27 -27.83 1.98
N ARG A 7 -0.65 -28.45 0.85
CA ARG A 7 -1.24 -29.80 0.85
C ARG A 7 -0.24 -30.87 1.29
N ASP A 8 1.02 -30.73 0.85
CA ASP A 8 2.06 -31.75 1.05
C ASP A 8 3.03 -31.45 2.21
N ARG A 9 2.80 -30.35 2.96
CA ARG A 9 3.68 -29.93 4.07
C ARG A 9 2.87 -29.69 5.33
N SER A 10 3.09 -30.54 6.33
CA SER A 10 2.52 -30.41 7.67
C SER A 10 3.64 -30.28 8.71
N SER A 11 4.45 -29.23 8.59
CA SER A 11 5.47 -28.94 9.60
C SER A 11 4.88 -27.99 10.63
N GLN A 12 4.89 -28.40 11.90
CA GLN A 12 4.61 -27.49 13.01
C GLN A 12 5.80 -26.54 13.16
N ILE A 13 5.57 -25.26 12.93
CA ILE A 13 6.60 -24.24 13.16
C ILE A 13 6.67 -23.91 14.65
N VAL A 14 7.89 -23.94 15.19
CA VAL A 14 8.18 -23.46 16.54
C VAL A 14 8.65 -22.02 16.45
N PHE A 15 8.12 -21.13 17.28
CA PHE A 15 8.55 -19.74 17.27
C PHE A 15 8.90 -19.22 18.66
N GLU A 16 9.86 -18.29 18.68
CA GLU A 16 10.25 -17.51 19.84
C GLU A 16 9.77 -16.07 19.66
N THR A 17 9.54 -15.39 20.77
CA THR A 17 9.21 -13.96 20.79
C THR A 17 10.28 -13.22 21.56
N SER A 18 10.65 -12.03 21.09
CA SER A 18 11.63 -11.17 21.75
C SER A 18 11.21 -9.72 21.57
N THR A 19 11.63 -8.84 22.46
CA THR A 19 11.57 -7.39 22.25
C THR A 19 12.91 -6.90 21.71
N GLU A 20 12.93 -5.79 21.00
CA GLU A 20 14.17 -5.25 20.43
C GLU A 20 15.26 -4.92 21.47
N ASP A 21 14.90 -4.65 22.74
CA ASP A 21 15.85 -4.41 23.84
C ASP A 21 16.31 -5.69 24.56
N SER A 22 15.68 -6.83 24.29
CA SER A 22 16.12 -8.16 24.73
C SER A 22 16.78 -8.97 23.62
N LEU A 23 16.75 -8.48 22.38
CA LEU A 23 17.28 -9.18 21.23
C LEU A 23 18.80 -9.33 21.35
N ASP A 24 19.26 -10.58 21.28
CA ASP A 24 20.67 -10.94 21.35
C ASP A 24 21.03 -11.96 20.25
N ALA A 25 22.32 -12.27 20.14
CA ALA A 25 22.82 -13.21 19.14
C ALA A 25 22.22 -14.62 19.28
N ARG A 26 21.82 -15.05 20.48
CA ARG A 26 21.28 -16.40 20.71
C ARG A 26 19.92 -16.57 20.05
N HIS A 27 19.06 -15.56 20.14
CA HIS A 27 17.76 -15.55 19.45
C HIS A 27 17.95 -15.67 17.93
N LEU A 28 18.89 -14.90 17.36
CA LEU A 28 19.15 -14.96 15.92
C LEU A 28 19.81 -16.28 15.52
N CYS A 29 20.80 -16.77 16.26
CA CYS A 29 21.44 -18.06 15.97
C CYS A 29 20.44 -19.22 16.04
N SER A 30 19.50 -19.21 16.98
CA SER A 30 18.43 -20.21 17.09
C SER A 30 17.63 -20.32 15.78
N LEU A 31 17.30 -19.19 15.16
CA LEU A 31 16.65 -19.13 13.85
C LEU A 31 17.63 -19.51 12.72
N LEU A 32 18.78 -18.84 12.64
CA LEU A 32 19.72 -18.92 11.53
C LEU A 32 20.32 -20.33 11.35
N ASN A 33 20.49 -21.10 12.43
CA ASN A 33 20.92 -22.50 12.38
C ASN A 33 19.92 -23.43 11.67
N THR A 34 18.69 -22.97 11.44
CA THR A 34 17.64 -23.72 10.74
C THR A 34 17.35 -23.17 9.33
N VAL A 35 18.04 -22.11 8.92
CA VAL A 35 17.97 -21.61 7.55
C VAL A 35 18.69 -22.61 6.66
N MET A 36 18.01 -23.04 5.59
CA MET A 36 18.55 -24.03 4.67
C MET A 36 19.72 -23.47 3.86
N SER A 37 20.45 -24.33 3.14
CA SER A 37 21.61 -23.94 2.31
C SER A 37 21.28 -22.89 1.24
N GLU A 38 20.02 -22.80 0.82
CA GLU A 38 19.52 -21.82 -0.14
C GLU A 38 19.39 -20.40 0.45
N GLY A 39 19.55 -20.24 1.78
CA GLY A 39 19.57 -18.94 2.44
C GLY A 39 18.22 -18.21 2.49
N ALA A 40 17.11 -18.91 2.27
CA ALA A 40 15.78 -18.28 2.24
C ALA A 40 15.26 -17.96 3.65
N ILE A 41 14.90 -16.70 3.87
CA ILE A 41 14.23 -16.23 5.09
C ILE A 41 12.90 -15.59 4.70
N GLY A 42 11.80 -16.10 5.23
CA GLY A 42 10.49 -15.49 5.08
C GLY A 42 10.27 -14.38 6.09
N ILE A 43 9.64 -13.28 5.68
CA ILE A 43 9.38 -12.10 6.50
C ILE A 43 7.89 -11.73 6.43
N SER A 44 7.34 -11.36 7.58
CA SER A 44 6.04 -10.69 7.70
C SER A 44 6.11 -9.61 8.76
N ALA A 45 5.15 -8.68 8.74
CA ALA A 45 5.09 -7.57 9.68
C ALA A 45 3.66 -7.28 10.14
N SER A 46 3.53 -6.87 11.40
CA SER A 46 2.32 -6.28 11.96
C SER A 46 2.50 -4.76 12.09
N TYR A 47 1.38 -4.04 12.06
CA TYR A 47 1.36 -2.58 12.08
C TYR A 47 0.34 -2.09 13.09
N ARG A 48 0.64 -0.97 13.73
CA ARG A 48 -0.28 -0.26 14.64
C ARG A 48 -1.36 0.48 13.84
N SER A 49 -2.34 1.06 14.54
CA SER A 49 -3.43 1.84 13.95
C SER A 49 -2.96 3.09 13.17
N ASN A 50 -1.76 3.60 13.44
CA ASN A 50 -1.14 4.69 12.69
C ASN A 50 -0.22 4.21 11.55
N CYS A 51 -0.36 2.94 11.16
CA CYS A 51 0.46 2.26 10.15
C CYS A 51 1.96 2.16 10.49
N GLN A 52 2.38 2.44 11.74
CA GLN A 52 3.76 2.19 12.18
C GLN A 52 4.02 0.70 12.38
N LEU A 53 5.24 0.27 12.07
CA LEU A 53 5.72 -1.08 12.31
C LEU A 53 5.62 -1.43 13.81
N ASP A 54 4.95 -2.53 14.12
CA ASP A 54 4.76 -3.00 15.50
C ASP A 54 5.64 -4.20 15.81
N ALA A 55 5.60 -5.22 14.96
CA ALA A 55 6.46 -6.39 15.06
C ALA A 55 6.86 -6.89 13.67
N ILE A 56 7.99 -7.58 13.63
CA ILE A 56 8.48 -8.30 12.46
C ILE A 56 8.66 -9.78 12.82
N ALA A 57 8.14 -10.69 12.00
CA ALA A 57 8.47 -12.10 12.11
C ALA A 57 9.42 -12.52 11.00
N LEU A 58 10.40 -13.30 11.38
CA LEU A 58 11.40 -13.90 10.51
C LEU A 58 11.27 -15.41 10.64
N SER A 59 11.20 -16.12 9.52
CA SER A 59 10.99 -17.57 9.50
C SER A 59 11.98 -18.28 8.60
N SER A 60 12.50 -19.39 9.11
CA SER A 60 13.06 -20.47 8.31
C SER A 60 11.95 -21.48 7.98
N SER A 61 12.33 -22.66 7.48
CA SER A 61 11.39 -23.74 7.21
C SER A 61 10.78 -24.37 8.46
N SER A 62 11.46 -24.27 9.61
CA SER A 62 11.10 -24.99 10.86
C SER A 62 11.04 -24.11 12.12
N ARG A 63 11.68 -22.93 12.11
CA ARG A 63 11.65 -21.98 13.23
C ARG A 63 11.29 -20.58 12.78
N ALA A 64 10.70 -19.82 13.69
CA ALA A 64 10.51 -18.38 13.53
C ALA A 64 10.93 -17.59 14.77
N LEU A 65 11.22 -16.32 14.55
CA LEU A 65 11.45 -15.32 15.58
C LEU A 65 10.53 -14.14 15.32
N VAL A 66 9.72 -13.77 16.31
CA VAL A 66 8.96 -12.52 16.32
C VAL A 66 9.72 -11.51 17.16
N VAL A 67 10.01 -10.36 16.57
CA VAL A 67 10.63 -9.22 17.26
C VAL A 67 9.60 -8.11 17.38
N HIS A 68 9.19 -7.81 18.61
CA HIS A 68 8.33 -6.68 18.96
C HIS A 68 9.17 -5.41 19.05
N LEU A 69 8.74 -4.38 18.32
CA LEU A 69 9.49 -3.15 18.10
C LEU A 69 8.84 -2.00 18.88
N THR A 70 9.65 -1.15 19.50
CA THR A 70 9.15 0.05 20.16
C THR A 70 9.18 1.23 19.20
N SER A 71 8.03 1.86 19.01
CA SER A 71 7.88 3.04 18.15
C SER A 71 8.56 4.25 18.77
N GLY A 72 9.36 4.96 17.96
CA GLY A 72 9.59 6.42 18.03
C GLY A 72 10.35 7.01 19.21
N ASP A 73 11.45 7.68 18.90
CA ASP A 73 12.24 8.62 19.72
C ASP A 73 12.83 8.09 21.04
N LEU A 74 13.96 7.40 20.89
CA LEU A 74 14.92 7.16 21.99
C LEU A 74 15.50 8.46 22.60
N SER A 75 15.11 9.62 22.10
CA SER A 75 15.65 10.96 22.40
C SER A 75 14.96 11.66 23.59
N LEU A 76 13.76 11.25 24.00
CA LEU A 76 12.97 11.94 25.04
C LEU A 76 12.86 11.11 26.32
N GLY A 77 13.83 11.28 27.24
CA GLY A 77 13.70 10.88 28.65
C GLY A 77 13.85 9.39 28.98
N GLY A 78 14.15 8.53 28.00
CA GLY A 78 14.32 7.10 28.19
C GLY A 78 15.59 6.71 28.97
N ASN A 79 15.51 5.59 29.71
CA ASN A 79 16.67 4.97 30.36
C ASN A 79 17.78 4.70 29.32
N ARG A 80 18.91 5.42 29.42
CA ARG A 80 20.07 5.30 28.50
C ARG A 80 20.53 3.86 28.28
N SER A 81 20.40 3.00 29.30
CA SER A 81 20.75 1.57 29.18
C SER A 81 19.79 0.79 28.28
N LYS A 82 18.49 1.12 28.31
CA LYS A 82 17.48 0.54 27.41
C LYS A 82 17.73 0.99 25.97
N GLN A 83 17.98 2.28 25.76
CA GLN A 83 18.32 2.82 24.44
C GLN A 83 19.53 2.13 23.81
N LYS A 84 20.62 1.92 24.57
CA LYS A 84 21.79 1.19 24.08
C LYS A 84 21.46 -0.24 23.66
N ARG A 85 20.59 -0.93 24.42
CA ARG A 85 20.14 -2.29 24.08
C ARG A 85 19.28 -2.33 22.82
N VAL A 86 18.37 -1.37 22.65
CA VAL A 86 17.58 -1.22 21.42
C VAL A 86 18.48 -1.01 20.21
N ILE A 87 19.44 -0.07 20.29
CA ILE A 87 20.39 0.20 19.20
C ILE A 87 21.21 -1.07 18.90
N TYR A 88 21.66 -1.78 19.93
CA TYR A 88 22.37 -3.04 19.76
C TYR A 88 21.53 -4.11 19.04
N GLY A 89 20.28 -4.33 19.49
CA GLY A 89 19.37 -5.29 18.88
C GLY A 89 19.06 -4.96 17.41
N ARG A 90 18.82 -3.68 17.10
CA ARG A 90 18.61 -3.18 15.73
C ARG A 90 19.83 -3.41 14.84
N ASN A 91 21.02 -3.05 15.32
CA ASN A 91 22.27 -3.29 14.59
C ASN A 91 22.49 -4.78 14.33
N LEU A 92 22.22 -5.63 15.32
CA LEU A 92 22.33 -7.07 15.20
C LEU A 92 21.36 -7.60 14.14
N LEU A 93 20.09 -7.19 14.19
CA LEU A 93 19.07 -7.56 13.20
C LEU A 93 19.47 -7.14 11.77
N GLN A 94 19.98 -5.91 11.62
CA GLN A 94 20.42 -5.40 10.33
C GLN A 94 21.61 -6.19 9.78
N GLN A 95 22.66 -6.37 10.57
CA GLN A 95 23.90 -6.98 10.12
C GLN A 95 23.76 -8.48 9.87
N GLN A 96 23.06 -9.19 10.76
CA GLN A 96 22.97 -10.65 10.70
C GLN A 96 21.91 -11.13 9.73
N ILE A 97 20.85 -10.35 9.52
CA ILE A 97 19.71 -10.75 8.68
C ILE A 97 19.47 -9.73 7.57
N LEU A 98 18.97 -8.52 7.86
CA LEU A 98 18.39 -7.64 6.84
C LEU A 98 19.36 -7.22 5.72
N CYS A 99 20.62 -6.97 6.04
CA CYS A 99 21.68 -6.60 5.09
C CYS A 99 22.70 -7.73 4.86
N ASN A 100 22.47 -8.93 5.40
CA ASN A 100 23.37 -10.05 5.18
C ASN A 100 23.14 -10.64 3.77
N ALA A 101 24.18 -10.62 2.94
CA ALA A 101 24.12 -11.11 1.55
C ALA A 101 23.96 -12.62 1.43
N ASN A 102 24.25 -13.39 2.49
CA ASN A 102 24.07 -14.84 2.51
C ASN A 102 22.59 -15.26 2.55
N TYR A 103 21.69 -14.31 2.85
CA TYR A 103 20.27 -14.60 2.99
C TYR A 103 19.44 -13.76 2.03
N GLN A 104 18.52 -14.41 1.33
CA GLN A 104 17.50 -13.75 0.54
C GLN A 104 16.20 -13.67 1.35
N LYS A 105 15.59 -12.47 1.39
CA LYS A 105 14.45 -12.18 2.26
C LYS A 105 13.19 -12.18 1.42
N TYR A 106 12.17 -12.93 1.79
CA TYR A 106 10.95 -13.08 1.00
C TYR A 106 9.74 -12.61 1.78
N ALA A 107 8.91 -11.76 1.19
CA ALA A 107 7.64 -11.34 1.79
C ALA A 107 6.61 -11.05 0.71
N PHE A 108 5.33 -11.18 1.05
CA PHE A 108 4.25 -10.87 0.11
C PHE A 108 4.15 -9.36 -0.18
N LYS A 109 4.39 -8.49 0.81
CA LYS A 109 4.37 -7.02 0.63
C LYS A 109 5.71 -6.43 1.10
N MET A 110 6.78 -6.78 0.40
CA MET A 110 8.14 -6.44 0.85
C MET A 110 8.41 -4.94 0.74
N ASP A 111 7.80 -4.25 -0.22
CA ASP A 111 7.79 -2.79 -0.33
C ASP A 111 7.37 -2.11 0.97
N ARG A 112 6.22 -2.53 1.51
CA ARG A 112 5.66 -1.99 2.74
C ARG A 112 6.59 -2.22 3.94
N ILE A 113 7.12 -3.44 4.06
CA ILE A 113 8.01 -3.82 5.16
C ILE A 113 9.32 -3.03 5.08
N ALA A 114 9.92 -2.93 3.89
CA ALA A 114 11.18 -2.20 3.67
C ALA A 114 11.05 -0.71 4.03
N ILE A 115 9.93 -0.08 3.63
CA ILE A 115 9.65 1.32 3.98
C ILE A 115 9.45 1.50 5.48
N ALA A 116 8.70 0.60 6.12
CA ALA A 116 8.43 0.70 7.55
C ALA A 116 9.71 0.45 8.39
N LEU A 117 10.57 -0.48 7.98
CA LEU A 117 11.89 -0.69 8.58
C LEU A 117 12.74 0.60 8.51
N TYR A 118 12.78 1.26 7.36
CA TYR A 118 13.51 2.53 7.22
C TYR A 118 12.88 3.63 8.08
N LEU A 119 11.59 3.90 7.88
CA LEU A 119 10.90 5.05 8.47
C LEU A 119 10.76 4.96 9.98
N ASP A 120 10.38 3.79 10.50
CA ASP A 120 10.04 3.64 11.92
C ASP A 120 11.25 3.18 12.75
N MET A 121 12.20 2.46 12.13
CA MET A 121 13.30 1.81 12.84
C MET A 121 14.69 2.29 12.45
N ALA A 122 14.82 3.13 11.40
CA ALA A 122 16.09 3.51 10.79
C ALA A 122 16.93 2.27 10.35
N LEU A 123 16.24 1.23 9.87
CA LEU A 123 16.84 -0.02 9.41
C LEU A 123 16.79 -0.13 7.90
N CYS A 124 17.92 -0.50 7.31
CA CYS A 124 17.99 -0.86 5.90
C CYS A 124 17.81 -2.37 5.69
N ILE A 125 17.33 -2.72 4.52
CA ILE A 125 17.22 -4.08 3.99
C ILE A 125 17.82 -4.16 2.59
N ASP A 126 18.53 -5.26 2.33
CA ASP A 126 19.16 -5.60 1.05
C ASP A 126 18.86 -7.05 0.66
N GLY A 127 18.77 -7.32 -0.64
CA GLY A 127 18.42 -8.65 -1.17
C GLY A 127 17.01 -9.10 -0.77
N ALA A 128 16.04 -8.17 -0.77
CA ALA A 128 14.65 -8.48 -0.42
C ALA A 128 13.79 -8.70 -1.67
N VAL A 129 13.00 -9.76 -1.69
CA VAL A 129 12.10 -10.14 -2.78
C VAL A 129 10.67 -9.87 -2.37
N ASP A 130 10.00 -9.07 -3.18
CA ASP A 130 8.56 -8.91 -3.14
C ASP A 130 7.88 -10.05 -3.92
N MET A 131 7.35 -11.03 -3.19
CA MET A 131 6.83 -12.26 -3.79
C MET A 131 5.56 -12.04 -4.63
N LEU A 132 4.75 -11.03 -4.31
CA LEU A 132 3.55 -10.73 -5.11
C LEU A 132 3.88 -10.19 -6.50
N SER A 133 5.14 -9.81 -6.76
CA SER A 133 5.60 -9.40 -8.08
C SER A 133 5.57 -10.53 -9.12
N VAL A 134 5.42 -11.81 -8.72
CA VAL A 134 5.28 -12.92 -9.69
C VAL A 134 3.89 -13.04 -10.30
N SER A 135 2.87 -12.39 -9.71
CA SER A 135 1.50 -12.44 -10.20
C SER A 135 1.19 -11.24 -11.10
N LEU A 136 0.37 -11.47 -12.12
CA LEU A 136 -0.24 -10.42 -12.94
C LEU A 136 -1.57 -9.91 -12.34
N SER A 137 -2.09 -10.61 -11.33
CA SER A 137 -3.32 -10.23 -10.63
C SER A 137 -3.10 -9.02 -9.74
N ASP A 138 -4.19 -8.39 -9.30
CA ASP A 138 -4.11 -7.35 -8.29
C ASP A 138 -3.40 -7.85 -7.04
N ARG A 139 -2.42 -7.10 -6.54
CA ARG A 139 -1.55 -7.50 -5.42
C ARG A 139 -2.32 -7.68 -4.10
N ARG A 140 -3.51 -7.10 -3.97
CA ARG A 140 -4.37 -7.28 -2.80
C ARG A 140 -5.37 -8.43 -2.97
N SER A 141 -5.37 -9.10 -4.13
CA SER A 141 -6.25 -10.23 -4.40
C SER A 141 -5.75 -11.53 -3.78
N LEU A 142 -6.71 -12.43 -3.49
CA LEU A 142 -6.39 -13.80 -3.11
C LEU A 142 -5.61 -14.53 -4.21
N GLN A 143 -5.88 -14.24 -5.48
CA GLN A 143 -5.21 -14.88 -6.60
C GLN A 143 -3.71 -14.57 -6.62
N ALA A 144 -3.31 -13.32 -6.36
CA ALA A 144 -1.89 -12.97 -6.31
C ALA A 144 -1.13 -13.73 -5.21
N LEU A 145 -1.77 -13.95 -4.06
CA LEU A 145 -1.22 -14.79 -2.98
C LEU A 145 -1.12 -16.26 -3.39
N MET A 146 -2.14 -16.81 -4.06
CA MET A 146 -2.12 -18.18 -4.57
C MET A 146 -0.98 -18.36 -5.59
N ASP A 147 -0.86 -17.45 -6.55
CA ASP A 147 0.19 -17.48 -7.59
C ASP A 147 1.60 -17.39 -6.98
N ALA A 148 1.76 -16.56 -5.94
CA ALA A 148 3.02 -16.39 -5.22
C ALA A 148 3.38 -17.58 -4.33
N MET A 149 2.44 -18.48 -4.02
CA MET A 149 2.68 -19.63 -3.15
C MET A 149 2.66 -20.98 -3.89
N GLY A 150 2.60 -20.98 -5.22
CA GLY A 150 2.65 -22.19 -6.06
C GLY A 150 1.32 -22.62 -6.67
N GLY A 151 0.23 -21.88 -6.42
CA GLY A 151 -1.07 -22.07 -7.07
C GLY A 151 -2.02 -23.05 -6.35
N GLU A 152 -3.18 -23.29 -6.97
CA GLU A 152 -4.29 -24.03 -6.35
C GLU A 152 -3.98 -25.51 -6.08
N LEU A 153 -3.10 -26.13 -6.87
CA LEU A 153 -2.69 -27.52 -6.68
C LEU A 153 -1.84 -27.72 -5.43
N THR A 154 -1.07 -26.70 -5.03
CA THR A 154 -0.17 -26.78 -3.88
C THR A 154 -0.85 -26.34 -2.57
N LEU A 155 -1.91 -25.54 -2.67
CA LEU A 155 -2.48 -24.82 -1.53
C LEU A 155 -3.92 -25.22 -1.21
N HIS A 156 -4.30 -24.99 0.05
CA HIS A 156 -5.69 -24.97 0.48
C HIS A 156 -6.22 -23.53 0.44
N LYS A 157 -6.96 -23.19 -0.62
CA LYS A 157 -7.51 -21.83 -0.86
C LYS A 157 -8.27 -21.24 0.35
N PRO A 158 -9.12 -21.98 1.08
CA PRO A 158 -9.78 -21.46 2.28
C PRO A 158 -8.79 -21.10 3.39
N SER A 159 -7.74 -21.89 3.59
CA SER A 159 -6.68 -21.63 4.58
C SER A 159 -5.89 -20.37 4.23
N VAL A 160 -5.58 -20.16 2.95
CA VAL A 160 -4.93 -18.93 2.47
C VAL A 160 -5.83 -17.73 2.72
N LYS A 161 -7.11 -17.81 2.35
CA LYS A 161 -8.07 -16.74 2.59
C LYS A 161 -8.14 -16.40 4.08
N ALA A 162 -8.24 -17.42 4.94
CA ALA A 162 -8.29 -17.22 6.39
C ALA A 162 -7.04 -16.56 6.97
N LEU A 163 -5.85 -16.93 6.47
CA LEU A 163 -4.58 -16.40 6.97
C LEU A 163 -4.34 -14.93 6.61
N PHE A 164 -4.82 -14.48 5.44
CA PHE A 164 -4.51 -13.14 4.91
C PHE A 164 -5.68 -12.15 4.94
N PHE A 165 -6.94 -12.61 5.06
CA PHE A 165 -8.11 -11.75 4.94
C PHE A 165 -9.08 -11.79 6.14
N ASN A 166 -8.96 -12.72 7.09
CA ASN A 166 -9.92 -12.79 8.21
C ASN A 166 -9.62 -11.81 9.37
N ASN A 167 -8.47 -11.14 9.36
CA ASN A 167 -8.09 -10.20 10.42
C ASN A 167 -8.21 -8.75 9.92
N GLU A 168 -9.43 -8.21 9.96
CA GLU A 168 -9.67 -6.76 9.81
C GLU A 168 -9.42 -5.98 11.12
N SER A 169 -9.01 -6.67 12.19
CA SER A 169 -8.70 -6.06 13.50
C SER A 169 -7.28 -5.51 13.57
N CYS A 170 -7.10 -4.46 14.38
CA CYS A 170 -5.85 -3.69 14.51
C CYS A 170 -4.66 -4.47 15.11
N SER A 171 -4.84 -5.70 15.62
CA SER A 171 -3.77 -6.48 16.22
C SER A 171 -3.73 -7.89 15.62
N VAL A 172 -2.70 -8.14 14.80
CA VAL A 172 -2.40 -9.48 14.29
C VAL A 172 -1.66 -10.25 15.38
N SER A 173 -2.13 -11.46 15.72
CA SER A 173 -1.44 -12.29 16.71
C SER A 173 -0.09 -12.78 16.19
N ASP A 174 0.88 -12.98 17.10
CA ASP A 174 2.21 -13.49 16.77
C ASP A 174 2.15 -14.80 15.97
N SER A 175 1.18 -15.66 16.29
CA SER A 175 0.92 -16.88 15.52
C SER A 175 0.61 -16.57 14.06
N VAL A 176 -0.35 -15.68 13.76
CA VAL A 176 -0.69 -15.33 12.37
C VAL A 176 0.51 -14.73 11.66
N LEU A 177 1.25 -13.85 12.33
CA LEU A 177 2.45 -13.23 11.79
C LEU A 177 3.50 -14.28 11.39
N VAL A 178 3.80 -15.22 12.29
CA VAL A 178 4.70 -16.34 12.06
C VAL A 178 4.25 -17.20 10.88
N HIS A 179 2.96 -17.52 10.78
CA HIS A 179 2.46 -18.34 9.67
C HIS A 179 2.59 -17.62 8.32
N GLN A 180 2.46 -16.29 8.28
CA GLN A 180 2.69 -15.52 7.06
C GLN A 180 4.17 -15.49 6.66
N ALA A 181 5.08 -15.31 7.62
CA ALA A 181 6.53 -15.37 7.37
C ALA A 181 6.93 -16.78 6.92
N TRP A 182 6.44 -17.81 7.59
CA TRP A 182 6.67 -19.20 7.22
C TRP A 182 6.15 -19.51 5.82
N ALA A 183 4.94 -19.06 5.47
CA ALA A 183 4.38 -19.25 4.14
C ALA A 183 5.27 -18.63 3.04
N ALA A 184 5.83 -17.44 3.30
CA ALA A 184 6.78 -16.80 2.40
C ALA A 184 8.06 -17.64 2.23
N CYS A 185 8.63 -18.14 3.33
CA CYS A 185 9.79 -19.03 3.31
C CYS A 185 9.50 -20.34 2.55
N GLN A 186 8.36 -20.98 2.82
CA GLN A 186 7.98 -22.25 2.22
C GLN A 186 7.78 -22.15 0.71
N ALA A 187 7.14 -21.07 0.26
CA ALA A 187 6.96 -20.79 -1.15
C ALA A 187 8.29 -20.51 -1.84
N ALA A 188 9.22 -19.79 -1.20
CA ALA A 188 10.55 -19.51 -1.75
C ALA A 188 11.38 -20.78 -2.01
N ILE A 189 11.22 -21.81 -1.17
CA ILE A 189 11.92 -23.09 -1.34
C ILE A 189 11.19 -24.10 -2.24
N LEU A 190 10.05 -23.75 -2.84
CA LEU A 190 9.42 -24.61 -3.85
C LEU A 190 10.26 -24.52 -5.14
N PRO A 191 10.72 -25.66 -5.72
CA PRO A 191 11.63 -25.63 -6.87
C PRO A 191 11.12 -24.80 -8.06
N HIS A 192 9.83 -24.92 -8.38
CA HIS A 192 9.22 -24.19 -9.50
C HIS A 192 9.00 -22.70 -9.21
N MET A 193 8.95 -22.29 -7.93
CA MET A 193 8.81 -20.89 -7.54
C MET A 193 10.17 -20.20 -7.35
N ALA A 194 11.19 -20.93 -6.88
CA ALA A 194 12.54 -20.41 -6.69
C ALA A 194 13.08 -19.74 -7.97
N ALA A 195 12.94 -20.41 -9.12
CA ALA A 195 13.35 -19.84 -10.42
C ALA A 195 12.57 -18.57 -10.79
N ARG A 196 11.27 -18.51 -10.46
CA ARG A 196 10.44 -17.32 -10.73
C ARG A 196 10.84 -16.15 -9.85
N PHE A 197 11.19 -16.40 -8.59
CA PHE A 197 11.65 -15.35 -7.68
C PHE A 197 13.04 -14.84 -8.01
N GLN A 198 13.95 -15.71 -8.47
CA GLN A 198 15.28 -15.31 -8.94
C GLN A 198 15.23 -14.33 -10.12
N ALA A 199 14.19 -14.42 -10.96
CA ALA A 199 13.98 -13.50 -12.08
C ALA A 199 13.47 -12.11 -11.65
N LEU A 200 13.11 -11.90 -10.38
CA LEU A 200 12.60 -10.62 -9.89
C LEU A 200 13.73 -9.69 -9.44
N GLY A 201 13.54 -8.39 -9.70
CA GLY A 201 14.36 -7.35 -9.09
C GLY A 201 14.26 -7.36 -7.56
N SER A 202 15.42 -7.30 -6.89
CA SER A 202 15.51 -7.22 -5.43
C SER A 202 15.38 -5.78 -4.94
N ILE A 203 14.70 -5.59 -3.81
CA ILE A 203 14.61 -4.33 -3.09
C ILE A 203 15.93 -4.08 -2.35
N ARG A 204 16.47 -2.87 -2.52
CA ARG A 204 17.74 -2.42 -1.91
C ARG A 204 17.61 -1.00 -1.37
N THR A 205 17.20 -0.88 -0.12
CA THR A 205 17.00 0.43 0.53
C THR A 205 18.31 1.17 0.79
N ASN A 206 19.40 0.43 1.04
CA ASN A 206 20.75 0.99 1.24
C ASN A 206 21.34 1.68 0.00
N MET A 207 20.79 1.44 -1.19
CA MET A 207 21.25 2.05 -2.44
C MET A 207 20.53 3.38 -2.76
N ILE A 208 19.48 3.71 -2.01
CA ILE A 208 18.69 4.92 -2.18
C ILE A 208 19.23 5.97 -1.19
N PRO A 209 19.63 7.17 -1.64
CA PRO A 209 20.13 8.19 -0.72
C PRO A 209 19.05 8.59 0.31
N ASP A 210 19.47 8.91 1.53
CA ASP A 210 18.56 9.12 2.66
C ASP A 210 17.45 10.13 2.38
N GLU A 211 17.77 11.30 1.82
CA GLU A 211 16.76 12.32 1.51
C GLU A 211 15.68 11.81 0.52
N HIS A 212 16.07 10.98 -0.44
CA HIS A 212 15.13 10.35 -1.36
C HIS A 212 14.28 9.29 -0.67
N MET A 213 14.90 8.51 0.23
CA MET A 213 14.22 7.46 0.98
C MET A 213 13.24 8.06 2.00
N GLU A 214 13.57 9.17 2.66
CA GLU A 214 12.67 9.95 3.51
C GLU A 214 11.43 10.42 2.74
N ALA A 215 11.62 11.02 1.56
CA ALA A 215 10.52 11.45 0.70
C ALA A 215 9.63 10.25 0.27
N LEU A 216 10.25 9.15 -0.16
CA LEU A 216 9.54 7.94 -0.58
C LEU A 216 8.75 7.32 0.58
N ALA A 217 9.37 7.21 1.74
CA ALA A 217 8.78 6.66 2.94
C ALA A 217 7.58 7.50 3.39
N LYS A 218 7.70 8.83 3.35
CA LYS A 218 6.58 9.74 3.63
C LYS A 218 5.42 9.54 2.65
N ILE A 219 5.68 9.53 1.34
CA ILE A 219 4.64 9.34 0.31
C ILE A 219 3.90 8.01 0.54
N SER A 220 4.65 6.95 0.85
CA SER A 220 4.07 5.64 1.12
C SER A 220 3.25 5.61 2.40
N ARG A 221 3.77 6.15 3.51
CA ARG A 221 3.08 6.18 4.81
C ARG A 221 1.80 7.02 4.74
N ASP A 222 1.84 8.18 4.08
CA ASP A 222 0.65 9.01 3.86
C ASP A 222 -0.40 8.24 3.04
N GLY A 223 0.04 7.51 2.01
CA GLY A 223 -0.83 6.66 1.20
C GLY A 223 -1.48 5.52 1.99
N GLU A 224 -0.74 4.88 2.89
CA GLU A 224 -1.25 3.84 3.78
C GLU A 224 -2.24 4.40 4.80
N LEU A 225 -1.93 5.55 5.40
CA LEU A 225 -2.80 6.20 6.37
C LEU A 225 -4.13 6.61 5.72
N LEU A 226 -4.09 7.18 4.52
CA LEU A 226 -5.29 7.51 3.76
C LEU A 226 -6.12 6.27 3.45
N ASP A 227 -5.48 5.16 3.07
CA ASP A 227 -6.18 3.89 2.85
C ASP A 227 -6.75 3.33 4.16
N PHE A 228 -6.03 3.40 5.26
CA PHE A 228 -6.49 2.98 6.58
C PHE A 228 -7.72 3.79 7.06
N LEU A 229 -7.74 5.08 6.79
CA LEU A 229 -8.84 5.99 7.15
C LEU A 229 -10.08 5.86 6.23
N LYS A 230 -10.04 5.01 5.19
CA LYS A 230 -11.23 4.76 4.36
C LYS A 230 -12.34 4.16 5.22
N PRO A 231 -13.57 4.68 5.14
CA PRO A 231 -14.68 4.15 5.91
C PRO A 231 -15.01 2.71 5.50
N LEU A 232 -15.34 1.88 6.49
CA LEU A 232 -15.84 0.51 6.27
C LEU A 232 -17.33 0.46 5.93
N SER A 233 -18.04 1.57 6.12
CA SER A 233 -19.45 1.71 5.80
C SER A 233 -19.72 3.12 5.25
N VAL A 234 -20.42 3.20 4.12
CA VAL A 234 -20.81 4.45 3.48
C VAL A 234 -22.27 4.37 3.12
N LYS A 235 -23.08 5.28 3.66
CA LYS A 235 -24.46 5.47 3.23
C LYS A 235 -24.46 6.13 1.84
N ASN A 236 -25.07 5.48 0.86
CA ASN A 236 -25.12 5.95 -0.51
C ASN A 236 -26.30 6.91 -0.69
N ASP A 237 -26.04 8.09 -1.25
CA ASP A 237 -27.08 9.04 -1.65
C ASP A 237 -27.76 8.54 -2.93
N VAL A 238 -28.82 7.74 -2.81
CA VAL A 238 -29.56 7.16 -3.93
C VAL A 238 -30.75 8.04 -4.30
N VAL A 239 -30.98 8.24 -5.60
CA VAL A 239 -32.13 8.97 -6.15
C VAL A 239 -33.37 8.07 -6.07
N PRO A 240 -34.60 8.61 -5.86
CA PRO A 240 -35.81 7.79 -5.72
C PRO A 240 -36.17 6.94 -6.95
N GLU A 241 -35.65 7.29 -8.12
CA GLU A 241 -35.87 6.56 -9.37
C GLU A 241 -35.07 5.25 -9.38
N ILE A 242 -35.76 4.17 -9.02
CA ILE A 242 -35.20 2.84 -8.89
C ILE A 242 -35.90 1.93 -9.89
N SER A 243 -35.13 1.18 -10.69
CA SER A 243 -35.70 0.19 -11.61
C SER A 243 -35.32 -1.23 -11.21
N VAL A 244 -36.32 -2.10 -11.09
CA VAL A 244 -36.17 -3.51 -10.76
C VAL A 244 -36.52 -4.34 -11.99
N LYS A 245 -35.59 -5.17 -12.45
CA LYS A 245 -35.78 -6.10 -13.57
C LYS A 245 -35.11 -7.43 -13.25
N MET A 246 -35.88 -8.53 -13.20
CA MET A 246 -35.35 -9.90 -13.09
C MET A 246 -34.23 -10.04 -12.02
N ASP A 247 -34.56 -9.73 -10.76
CA ASP A 247 -33.65 -9.77 -9.60
C ASP A 247 -32.42 -8.84 -9.67
N LYS A 248 -32.40 -7.93 -10.65
CA LYS A 248 -31.41 -6.86 -10.76
C LYS A 248 -32.05 -5.53 -10.43
N LEU A 249 -31.39 -4.83 -9.53
CA LEU A 249 -31.76 -3.50 -9.07
C LEU A 249 -30.83 -2.49 -9.72
N THR A 250 -31.37 -1.54 -10.47
CA THR A 250 -30.58 -0.42 -11.02
C THR A 250 -30.83 0.81 -10.18
N LEU A 251 -29.76 1.37 -9.63
CA LEU A 251 -29.78 2.56 -8.78
C LEU A 251 -28.91 3.66 -9.37
N THR A 252 -29.36 4.90 -9.22
CA THR A 252 -28.56 6.09 -9.54
C THR A 252 -28.20 6.84 -8.27
N CYS A 253 -26.92 7.13 -8.10
CA CYS A 253 -26.43 7.93 -6.98
C CYS A 253 -26.51 9.43 -7.29
N GLY A 254 -27.14 10.21 -6.41
CA GLY A 254 -27.29 11.66 -6.55
C GLY A 254 -25.96 12.41 -6.47
N ARG A 255 -25.00 11.88 -5.68
CA ARG A 255 -23.66 12.47 -5.51
C ARG A 255 -22.56 11.51 -5.94
N TYR A 256 -21.55 12.06 -6.63
CA TYR A 256 -20.40 11.29 -7.13
C TYR A 256 -19.49 10.71 -6.02
N PRO A 257 -19.26 11.38 -4.88
CA PRO A 257 -18.46 10.82 -3.77
C PRO A 257 -19.07 9.59 -3.11
N THR A 258 -20.40 9.49 -3.05
CA THR A 258 -21.16 8.39 -2.43
C THR A 258 -21.61 7.36 -3.46
N ARG A 259 -21.05 7.39 -4.67
CA ARG A 259 -21.43 6.44 -5.72
C ARG A 259 -21.04 5.01 -5.34
N ILE A 260 -21.86 4.07 -5.75
CA ILE A 260 -21.56 2.64 -5.68
C ILE A 260 -20.41 2.35 -6.66
N ARG A 261 -19.49 1.46 -6.29
CA ARG A 261 -18.37 1.02 -7.12
C ARG A 261 -18.40 -0.49 -7.26
N SER A 262 -17.90 -0.99 -8.39
CA SER A 262 -17.65 -2.42 -8.52
C SER A 262 -16.48 -2.80 -7.61
N SER A 263 -16.69 -3.80 -6.77
CA SER A 263 -15.69 -4.31 -5.85
C SER A 263 -15.91 -5.80 -5.58
N THR A 264 -14.82 -6.50 -5.28
CA THR A 264 -14.88 -7.88 -4.78
C THR A 264 -14.87 -7.96 -3.26
N GLN A 265 -14.57 -6.85 -2.58
CA GLN A 265 -14.44 -6.76 -1.13
C GLN A 265 -15.61 -6.00 -0.48
N GLN A 266 -16.40 -5.28 -1.28
CA GLN A 266 -17.58 -4.58 -0.80
C GLN A 266 -18.87 -5.31 -1.18
N PHE A 267 -19.85 -5.22 -0.29
CA PHE A 267 -21.23 -5.62 -0.55
C PHE A 267 -22.17 -4.47 -0.18
N LEU A 268 -23.41 -4.55 -0.64
CA LEU A 268 -24.44 -3.56 -0.39
C LEU A 268 -25.44 -4.13 0.61
N GLN A 269 -25.86 -3.30 1.55
CA GLN A 269 -26.98 -3.55 2.44
C GLN A 269 -28.10 -2.59 2.04
N ILE A 270 -29.19 -3.17 1.54
CA ILE A 270 -30.37 -2.44 1.11
C ILE A 270 -31.41 -2.58 2.22
N GLU A 271 -31.89 -1.47 2.75
CA GLU A 271 -32.94 -1.42 3.77
C GLU A 271 -34.26 -1.01 3.11
N THR A 272 -35.31 -1.82 3.28
CA THR A 272 -36.67 -1.46 2.84
C THR A 272 -37.39 -0.58 3.86
N GLN A 273 -38.51 0.04 3.49
CA GLN A 273 -39.34 0.79 4.45
C GLN A 273 -39.85 -0.09 5.60
N ASP A 274 -40.09 -1.38 5.35
CA ASP A 274 -40.50 -2.36 6.36
C ASP A 274 -39.37 -2.76 7.32
N GLY A 275 -38.16 -2.21 7.13
CA GLY A 275 -36.98 -2.49 7.96
C GLY A 275 -36.24 -3.78 7.60
N ILE A 276 -36.62 -4.43 6.50
CA ILE A 276 -35.94 -5.65 6.02
C ILE A 276 -34.60 -5.25 5.39
N GLN A 277 -33.55 -5.99 5.77
CA GLN A 277 -32.20 -5.79 5.24
C GLN A 277 -31.87 -6.89 4.24
N VAL A 278 -31.54 -6.45 3.02
CA VAL A 278 -31.30 -7.32 1.89
C VAL A 278 -29.86 -7.11 1.40
N PRO A 279 -29.01 -8.16 1.41
CA PRO A 279 -27.67 -8.07 0.86
C PRO A 279 -27.71 -8.06 -0.67
N GLY A 280 -26.89 -7.20 -1.27
CA GLY A 280 -26.72 -7.11 -2.71
C GLY A 280 -25.26 -6.91 -3.10
N ARG A 281 -24.96 -7.05 -4.39
CA ARG A 281 -23.62 -6.84 -4.94
C ARG A 281 -23.67 -6.08 -6.24
N ALA A 282 -22.81 -5.07 -6.38
CA ALA A 282 -22.67 -4.34 -7.63
C ALA A 282 -22.03 -5.23 -8.70
N VAL A 283 -22.77 -5.51 -9.77
CA VAL A 283 -22.31 -6.33 -10.92
C VAL A 283 -21.85 -5.46 -12.08
N HIS A 284 -22.46 -4.29 -12.27
CA HIS A 284 -22.09 -3.33 -13.29
C HIS A 284 -22.22 -1.91 -12.74
N VAL A 285 -21.26 -1.04 -13.05
CA VAL A 285 -21.25 0.35 -12.59
C VAL A 285 -20.76 1.23 -13.73
N GLU A 286 -21.54 2.23 -14.09
CA GLU A 286 -21.17 3.25 -15.07
C GLU A 286 -21.49 4.65 -14.52
N GLY A 287 -20.45 5.46 -14.34
CA GLY A 287 -20.60 6.83 -13.83
C GLY A 287 -21.22 6.87 -12.42
N ARG A 288 -22.50 7.21 -12.33
CA ARG A 288 -23.29 7.27 -11.08
C ARG A 288 -24.36 6.17 -11.00
N GLU A 289 -24.54 5.40 -12.06
CA GLU A 289 -25.50 4.31 -12.14
C GLU A 289 -24.81 3.00 -11.75
N ALA A 290 -25.52 2.16 -11.01
CA ALA A 290 -25.06 0.84 -10.62
C ALA A 290 -26.19 -0.18 -10.77
N GLN A 291 -25.86 -1.31 -11.38
CA GLN A 291 -26.68 -2.51 -11.40
C GLN A 291 -26.23 -3.44 -10.28
N ILE A 292 -27.19 -3.86 -9.48
CA ILE A 292 -26.98 -4.63 -8.26
C ILE A 292 -27.71 -5.95 -8.41
N GLU A 293 -26.98 -7.03 -8.21
CA GLU A 293 -27.54 -8.37 -8.05
C GLU A 293 -27.92 -8.57 -6.59
N ILE A 294 -29.18 -8.93 -6.35
CA ILE A 294 -29.68 -9.19 -5.01
C ILE A 294 -29.35 -10.62 -4.62
N LEU A 295 -28.78 -10.84 -3.42
CA LEU A 295 -28.30 -12.15 -2.97
C LEU A 295 -29.37 -12.96 -2.23
N SER A 296 -30.55 -12.39 -1.99
CA SER A 296 -31.71 -13.03 -1.35
C SER A 296 -33.01 -12.61 -2.04
N SER A 297 -34.13 -13.25 -1.68
CA SER A 297 -35.46 -12.85 -2.18
C SER A 297 -35.75 -11.37 -1.83
N PHE A 298 -36.21 -10.62 -2.83
CA PHE A 298 -36.61 -9.23 -2.69
C PHE A 298 -38.06 -9.06 -3.15
N ASP A 299 -38.95 -8.75 -2.22
CA ASP A 299 -40.40 -8.72 -2.46
C ASP A 299 -40.87 -7.39 -3.10
N GLY A 300 -39.97 -6.59 -3.66
CA GLY A 300 -40.31 -5.35 -4.35
C GLY A 300 -40.66 -4.17 -3.42
N GLY A 301 -40.39 -4.27 -2.12
CA GLY A 301 -40.62 -3.20 -1.15
C GLY A 301 -39.85 -1.91 -1.47
N GLU A 302 -40.41 -0.76 -1.10
CA GLU A 302 -39.77 0.54 -1.36
C GLU A 302 -38.45 0.66 -0.58
N ILE A 303 -37.39 1.10 -1.25
CA ILE A 303 -36.04 1.19 -0.68
C ILE A 303 -35.94 2.46 0.17
N LYS A 304 -35.63 2.29 1.45
CA LYS A 304 -35.41 3.36 2.42
C LYS A 304 -33.96 3.85 2.38
N SER A 305 -33.00 2.92 2.33
CA SER A 305 -31.59 3.28 2.31
C SER A 305 -30.72 2.21 1.65
N VAL A 306 -29.57 2.64 1.13
CA VAL A 306 -28.55 1.74 0.60
C VAL A 306 -27.23 2.11 1.24
N THR A 307 -26.54 1.11 1.79
CA THR A 307 -25.27 1.27 2.47
C THR A 307 -24.25 0.31 1.87
N THR A 308 -23.13 0.85 1.42
CA THR A 308 -21.97 0.04 1.02
C THR A 308 -21.21 -0.36 2.27
N ILE A 309 -20.98 -1.66 2.44
CA ILE A 309 -20.20 -2.25 3.53
C ILE A 309 -18.93 -2.87 2.95
N GLY A 310 -17.84 -2.69 3.68
CA GLY A 310 -16.50 -3.11 3.30
C GLY A 310 -15.64 -1.91 2.90
N LYS A 311 -14.34 -2.07 3.07
CA LYS A 311 -13.36 -1.05 2.69
C LYS A 311 -13.33 -0.89 1.17
N ALA A 312 -13.28 0.36 0.70
CA ALA A 312 -13.18 0.62 -0.74
C ALA A 312 -11.84 0.17 -1.31
N ASP A 313 -11.89 -0.45 -2.49
CA ASP A 313 -10.70 -0.83 -3.26
C ASP A 313 -9.82 0.40 -3.56
N LEU A 314 -8.57 0.13 -3.94
CA LEU A 314 -7.68 1.18 -4.40
C LEU A 314 -8.21 1.84 -5.67
N THR A 315 -8.08 3.16 -5.74
CA THR A 315 -8.19 3.89 -7.00
C THR A 315 -7.01 3.57 -7.90
N SER A 316 -7.14 3.81 -9.21
CA SER A 316 -6.03 3.62 -10.17
C SER A 316 -4.78 4.42 -9.80
N ALA A 317 -4.95 5.62 -9.23
CA ALA A 317 -3.83 6.44 -8.77
C ALA A 317 -3.13 5.84 -7.54
N GLU A 318 -3.90 5.31 -6.58
CA GLU A 318 -3.33 4.63 -5.40
C GLU A 318 -2.59 3.35 -5.79
N ALA A 319 -3.17 2.53 -6.67
CA ALA A 319 -2.52 1.33 -7.19
C ALA A 319 -1.26 1.65 -8.03
N CYS A 320 -1.31 2.74 -8.80
CA CYS A 320 -0.13 3.23 -9.54
C CYS A 320 0.99 3.67 -8.59
N ARG A 321 0.65 4.40 -7.53
CA ARG A 321 1.59 4.82 -6.49
C ARG A 321 2.31 3.61 -5.88
N GLU A 322 1.58 2.58 -5.43
CA GLU A 322 2.19 1.36 -4.87
C GLU A 322 3.17 0.71 -5.85
N ARG A 323 2.78 0.58 -7.12
CA ARG A 323 3.64 0.00 -8.17
C ARG A 323 4.90 0.81 -8.43
N VAL A 324 4.77 2.14 -8.50
CA VAL A 324 5.89 3.05 -8.72
C VAL A 324 6.86 3.02 -7.54
N ILE A 325 6.35 3.01 -6.31
CA ILE A 325 7.18 2.88 -5.10
C ILE A 325 7.98 1.58 -5.15
N LEU A 326 7.34 0.44 -5.43
CA LEU A 326 8.02 -0.84 -5.55
C LEU A 326 9.11 -0.82 -6.64
N SER A 327 8.82 -0.22 -7.80
CA SER A 327 9.80 -0.08 -8.89
C SER A 327 11.00 0.78 -8.49
N ILE A 328 10.78 1.86 -7.74
CA ILE A 328 11.86 2.68 -7.17
C ILE A 328 12.72 1.86 -6.19
N LEU A 329 12.08 1.12 -5.28
CA LEU A 329 12.76 0.28 -4.30
C LEU A 329 13.63 -0.81 -4.92
N LYS A 330 13.26 -1.28 -6.12
CA LYS A 330 14.04 -2.24 -6.94
C LYS A 330 15.12 -1.58 -7.80
N GLY A 331 15.18 -0.25 -7.86
CA GLY A 331 16.07 0.49 -8.74
C GLY A 331 15.65 0.47 -10.22
N GLU A 332 14.39 0.16 -10.52
CA GLU A 332 13.85 0.04 -11.87
C GLU A 332 13.22 1.35 -12.39
N SER A 333 13.18 2.40 -11.56
CA SER A 333 12.56 3.68 -11.89
C SER A 333 13.54 4.85 -11.79
N ALA A 334 13.51 5.73 -12.80
CA ALA A 334 14.23 7.00 -12.79
C ALA A 334 13.43 8.15 -12.15
N LEU A 335 12.29 7.89 -11.48
CA LEU A 335 11.43 8.97 -10.95
C LEU A 335 12.16 9.88 -9.97
N LEU A 336 13.03 9.32 -9.13
CA LEU A 336 13.78 10.08 -8.11
C LEU A 336 14.75 11.10 -8.72
N SER A 337 15.26 10.85 -9.93
CA SER A 337 16.13 11.79 -10.64
C SER A 337 15.34 12.84 -11.43
N HIS A 338 14.04 12.64 -11.61
CA HIS A 338 13.19 13.52 -12.40
C HIS A 338 13.09 14.92 -11.80
N PRO A 339 13.26 16.01 -12.59
CA PRO A 339 13.20 17.39 -12.10
C PRO A 339 11.93 17.73 -11.32
N PHE A 340 10.76 17.29 -11.79
CA PHE A 340 9.49 17.46 -11.05
C PHE A 340 9.48 16.79 -9.67
N PHE A 341 10.06 15.59 -9.55
CA PHE A 341 10.12 14.92 -8.24
C PHE A 341 11.00 15.74 -7.29
N LYS A 342 12.17 16.17 -7.74
CA LYS A 342 13.09 17.00 -6.96
C LYS A 342 12.46 18.34 -6.58
N ALA A 343 11.78 19.01 -7.50
CA ALA A 343 11.09 20.27 -7.24
C ALA A 343 10.04 20.18 -6.14
N ILE A 344 9.30 19.07 -6.08
CA ILE A 344 8.20 18.89 -5.12
C ILE A 344 8.71 18.36 -3.78
N TRP A 345 9.61 17.38 -3.80
CA TRP A 345 9.97 16.61 -2.60
C TRP A 345 11.36 16.92 -2.06
N LEU A 346 12.25 17.49 -2.89
CA LEU A 346 13.64 17.77 -2.56
C LEU A 346 14.02 19.22 -2.94
N PRO A 347 13.32 20.24 -2.43
CA PRO A 347 13.46 21.62 -2.91
C PRO A 347 14.85 22.23 -2.67
N LYS A 348 15.67 21.61 -1.82
CA LYS A 348 17.06 22.03 -1.56
C LYS A 348 18.06 21.51 -2.60
N HIS A 349 17.66 20.53 -3.42
CA HIS A 349 18.54 19.96 -4.44
C HIS A 349 18.64 20.88 -5.64
N PRO A 350 19.82 20.94 -6.29
CA PRO A 350 19.92 21.60 -7.58
C PRO A 350 19.05 20.86 -8.61
N ILE A 351 18.16 21.61 -9.25
CA ILE A 351 17.26 21.09 -10.28
C ILE A 351 17.76 21.58 -11.63
N TRP A 352 18.18 20.65 -12.46
CA TRP A 352 18.45 20.92 -13.86
C TRP A 352 17.20 20.63 -14.68
N TRP A 353 16.59 21.67 -15.22
CA TRP A 353 15.52 21.55 -16.19
C TRP A 353 16.15 21.39 -17.57
N MET A 354 15.68 20.41 -18.35
CA MET A 354 16.08 20.35 -19.77
C MET A 354 15.77 21.71 -20.42
N PRO A 355 16.71 22.28 -21.19
CA PRO A 355 16.43 23.48 -21.97
C PRO A 355 15.18 23.21 -22.80
N SER A 356 14.11 23.94 -22.53
CA SER A 356 12.96 23.88 -23.43
C SER A 356 13.42 24.50 -24.73
N GLY A 357 13.71 23.65 -25.73
CA GLY A 357 13.84 24.11 -27.10
C GLY A 357 12.65 25.03 -27.38
N HIS A 358 12.92 26.19 -27.95
CA HIS A 358 12.06 27.36 -28.13
C HIS A 358 10.63 27.05 -28.62
N LEU A 359 9.79 26.44 -27.79
CA LEU A 359 8.36 26.42 -27.95
C LEU A 359 7.85 27.69 -27.30
N THR A 360 8.16 28.83 -27.92
CA THR A 360 7.27 29.99 -27.79
C THR A 360 5.87 29.46 -28.11
N PRO A 361 4.88 29.57 -27.21
CA PRO A 361 3.50 29.26 -27.57
C PRO A 361 3.21 30.11 -28.81
N LYS A 362 2.88 29.43 -29.91
CA LYS A 362 2.55 30.08 -31.19
C LYS A 362 1.25 30.89 -31.09
N ILE A 363 0.56 30.78 -29.95
CA ILE A 363 -0.69 31.45 -29.67
C ILE A 363 -0.35 32.66 -28.80
N PRO A 364 -0.67 33.88 -29.25
CA PRO A 364 -0.58 35.05 -28.40
C PRO A 364 -1.63 34.94 -27.29
N ILE A 365 -1.19 35.18 -26.06
CA ILE A 365 -2.00 35.26 -24.84
C ILE A 365 -3.19 36.20 -25.09
N SER A 366 -4.37 35.66 -25.37
CA SER A 366 -5.57 36.42 -25.72
C SER A 366 -6.66 36.25 -24.65
N CYS A 367 -6.54 37.02 -23.58
CA CYS A 367 -7.54 37.09 -22.50
C CYS A 367 -8.52 38.26 -22.71
N VAL A 368 -8.98 38.50 -23.94
CA VAL A 368 -9.69 39.74 -24.31
C VAL A 368 -11.00 39.97 -23.51
N ASN A 369 -11.57 38.94 -22.88
CA ASN A 369 -12.86 39.04 -22.18
C ASN A 369 -12.86 38.60 -20.70
N LEU A 370 -11.69 38.29 -20.09
CA LEU A 370 -11.62 37.85 -18.69
C LEU A 370 -11.16 39.00 -17.79
N LYS A 371 -12.07 39.54 -16.97
CA LYS A 371 -11.71 40.50 -15.89
C LYS A 371 -10.94 39.76 -14.80
N VAL A 372 -9.61 39.75 -14.90
CA VAL A 372 -8.73 39.19 -13.87
C VAL A 372 -8.27 40.27 -12.89
N ASN A 373 -8.22 39.95 -11.61
CA ASN A 373 -7.65 40.84 -10.60
C ASN A 373 -6.11 40.71 -10.55
N LEU A 374 -5.44 41.60 -9.82
CA LEU A 374 -3.97 41.64 -9.74
C LEU A 374 -3.35 40.31 -9.24
N SER A 375 -3.99 39.62 -8.29
CA SER A 375 -3.48 38.34 -7.79
C SER A 375 -3.59 37.22 -8.83
N GLN A 376 -4.67 37.22 -9.61
CA GLN A 376 -4.88 36.28 -10.71
C GLN A 376 -3.91 36.56 -11.86
N ALA A 377 -3.68 37.82 -12.21
CA ALA A 377 -2.70 38.22 -13.22
C ALA A 377 -1.29 37.72 -12.88
N ARG A 378 -0.83 37.90 -11.63
CA ARG A 378 0.45 37.38 -11.16
C ARG A 378 0.54 35.86 -11.23
N ALA A 379 -0.55 35.16 -10.92
CA ALA A 379 -0.59 33.70 -11.04
C ALA A 379 -0.47 33.26 -12.51
N ILE A 380 -1.17 33.93 -13.43
CA ILE A 380 -1.09 33.68 -14.88
C ILE A 380 0.34 33.91 -15.38
N GLU A 381 0.93 35.07 -15.06
CA GLU A 381 2.31 35.41 -15.43
C GLU A 381 3.30 34.33 -14.94
N LYS A 382 3.11 33.84 -13.72
CA LYS A 382 3.96 32.78 -13.16
C LYS A 382 3.77 31.44 -13.87
N ILE A 383 2.55 31.05 -14.21
CA ILE A 383 2.28 29.79 -14.91
C ILE A 383 2.83 29.83 -16.35
N LEU A 384 2.75 30.97 -17.02
CA LEU A 384 3.21 31.15 -18.41
C LEU A 384 4.71 31.51 -18.51
N SER A 385 5.40 31.66 -17.38
CA SER A 385 6.82 31.99 -17.32
C SER A 385 7.68 30.86 -17.88
N PHE A 386 8.67 31.21 -18.72
CA PHE A 386 9.69 30.25 -19.19
C PHE A 386 10.79 29.98 -18.17
N SER A 387 10.81 30.73 -17.07
CA SER A 387 11.85 30.59 -16.04
C SER A 387 11.86 29.17 -15.48
N GLY A 388 13.06 28.60 -15.31
CA GLY A 388 13.25 27.32 -14.61
C GLY A 388 12.68 27.34 -13.18
N THR A 389 12.67 28.49 -12.51
CA THR A 389 12.13 28.64 -11.15
C THR A 389 10.61 28.54 -11.10
N ASP A 390 9.93 28.74 -12.23
CA ASP A 390 8.47 28.81 -12.32
C ASP A 390 7.87 27.54 -12.97
N ARG A 391 8.69 26.48 -13.16
CA ARG A 391 8.25 25.20 -13.76
C ARG A 391 7.29 24.41 -12.88
N VAL A 392 7.34 24.63 -11.58
CA VAL A 392 6.40 24.09 -10.59
C VAL A 392 5.98 25.24 -9.71
N VAL A 393 4.71 25.62 -9.80
CA VAL A 393 4.15 26.75 -9.04
C VAL A 393 2.97 26.27 -8.22
N LEU A 394 2.96 26.62 -6.93
CA LEU A 394 1.82 26.40 -6.06
C LEU A 394 0.96 27.67 -6.04
N ILE A 395 -0.23 27.61 -6.64
CA ILE A 395 -1.20 28.71 -6.60
C ILE A 395 -2.21 28.43 -5.49
N GLN A 396 -2.09 29.17 -4.39
CA GLN A 396 -2.99 29.08 -3.25
C GLN A 396 -3.90 30.30 -3.19
N GLY A 397 -5.19 30.08 -2.95
CA GLY A 397 -6.15 31.16 -2.76
C GLY A 397 -7.40 30.67 -2.03
N PRO A 398 -8.06 31.52 -1.22
CA PRO A 398 -9.32 31.20 -0.55
C PRO A 398 -10.41 30.65 -1.49
N PRO A 399 -11.47 30.01 -0.95
CA PRO A 399 -12.67 29.71 -1.72
C PRO A 399 -13.22 30.98 -2.40
N GLY A 400 -13.69 30.85 -3.64
CA GLY A 400 -14.27 31.98 -4.39
C GLY A 400 -13.29 32.94 -5.08
N THR A 401 -11.97 32.80 -4.92
CA THR A 401 -10.99 33.72 -5.57
C THR A 401 -10.75 33.51 -7.06
N GLY A 402 -11.58 32.70 -7.73
CA GLY A 402 -11.48 32.47 -9.17
C GLY A 402 -10.23 31.71 -9.61
N LYS A 403 -9.78 30.69 -8.85
CA LYS A 403 -8.68 29.79 -9.28
C LYS A 403 -8.99 29.13 -10.63
N THR A 404 -10.25 28.75 -10.85
CA THR A 404 -10.70 28.23 -12.15
C THR A 404 -10.56 29.27 -13.25
N THR A 405 -10.86 30.55 -12.97
CA THR A 405 -10.66 31.67 -13.90
C THR A 405 -9.20 31.81 -14.31
N VAL A 406 -8.25 31.63 -13.37
CA VAL A 406 -6.81 31.61 -13.65
C VAL A 406 -6.45 30.46 -14.60
N ILE A 407 -6.94 29.25 -14.34
CA ILE A 407 -6.71 28.08 -15.22
C ILE A 407 -7.28 28.34 -16.62
N THR A 408 -8.52 28.85 -16.71
CA THR A 408 -9.14 29.19 -17.99
C THR A 408 -8.30 30.20 -18.75
N ALA A 409 -7.88 31.29 -18.10
CA ALA A 409 -7.04 32.31 -18.71
C ALA A 409 -5.74 31.72 -19.26
N VAL A 410 -5.05 30.87 -18.49
CA VAL A 410 -3.81 30.20 -18.93
C VAL A 410 -4.04 29.29 -20.13
N VAL A 411 -5.10 28.47 -20.14
CA VAL A 411 -5.36 27.50 -21.21
C VAL A 411 -5.79 28.17 -22.52
N THR A 412 -6.47 29.32 -22.43
CA THR A 412 -6.87 30.11 -23.61
C THR A 412 -5.80 31.09 -24.09
N SER A 413 -4.67 31.15 -23.40
CA SER A 413 -3.53 32.00 -23.73
C SER A 413 -2.52 31.22 -24.55
#